data_AF-A0A6P1TEX5-F1
#
_entry.id   AF-A0A6P1TEX5-F1
#
_cell.length_a   1.000
_cell.length_b   1.000
_cell.length_c   1.000
_cell.angle_alpha   90.00
_cell.angle_beta   90.00
_cell.angle_gamma   90.00
#
_symmetry.space_group_name_H-M   'P 1'
#
loop_
_entity.id
_entity.type
_entity.pdbx_description
1 polymer ?
#
loop_
_entity_poly.entity_id
_entity_poly.type
_entity_poly.pdbx_seq_one_letter_code
_entity_poly.pdbx_strand_id
1 'polypeptide(L)'
;MFQEYDQIEQQIAEHQAKIEELQEQMAKAERKKQGVIAFDKALVNLAAEYEMEEEELYAARGDQIVDWLVGQLGNEDAPDYVRSLKARVARALKREGESPRRTTRRAASAKPAEPKLETGHYRNPYTNATIEKKKRNPKQLNQWVAEHGLEKVQSWKI
;
A
#
# COMPACT_ATOMS: atom_id res chain seq x y z
N MET A 1 25.90 -30.50 50.04
CA MET A 1 24.66 -31.25 49.70
C MET A 1 23.39 -30.43 49.90
N PHE A 2 23.24 -29.61 50.94
CA PHE A 2 22.04 -28.75 51.08
C PHE A 2 22.10 -27.41 50.30
N GLN A 3 23.30 -26.88 50.02
CA GLN A 3 23.44 -25.60 49.30
C GLN A 3 22.89 -25.61 47.86
N GLU A 4 22.99 -26.73 47.15
CA GLU A 4 22.42 -26.83 45.79
C GLU A 4 20.89 -26.82 45.82
N TYR A 5 20.30 -27.47 46.84
CA TYR A 5 18.86 -27.48 47.07
C TYR A 5 18.35 -26.07 47.39
N ASP A 6 19.01 -25.35 48.31
CA ASP A 6 18.66 -23.97 48.67
C ASP A 6 18.77 -23.01 47.47
N GLN A 7 19.78 -23.19 46.60
CA GLN A 7 19.94 -22.41 45.37
C GLN A 7 18.81 -22.68 44.37
N ILE A 8 18.38 -23.94 44.23
CA ILE A 8 17.26 -24.32 43.36
C ILE A 8 15.95 -23.72 43.89
N GLU A 9 15.72 -23.76 45.20
CA GLU A 9 14.53 -23.15 45.81
C GLU A 9 14.50 -21.62 45.57
N GLN A 10 15.64 -20.94 45.71
CA GLN A 10 15.73 -19.51 45.42
C GLN A 10 15.42 -19.20 43.96
N GLN A 11 15.97 -19.96 43.01
CA GLN A 11 15.69 -19.79 41.58
C GLN A 11 14.22 -20.02 41.24
N ILE A 12 13.58 -21.02 41.86
CA ILE A 12 12.15 -21.27 41.70
C ILE A 12 11.34 -20.06 42.17
N ALA A 13 11.66 -19.51 43.35
CA ALA A 13 10.97 -18.34 43.88
C ALA A 13 11.14 -17.11 42.98
N GLU A 14 12.36 -16.86 42.47
CA GLU A 14 12.64 -15.76 41.54
C GLU A 14 11.86 -15.92 40.22
N HIS A 15 11.80 -17.12 39.67
CA HIS A 15 11.02 -17.40 38.46
C HIS A 15 9.51 -17.26 38.68
N GLN A 16 8.99 -17.71 39.83
CA GLN A 16 7.58 -17.54 40.17
C GLN A 16 7.20 -16.05 40.28
N ALA A 17 8.02 -15.25 40.97
CA ALA A 17 7.82 -13.80 41.03
C ALA A 17 7.86 -13.16 39.64
N LYS A 18 8.77 -13.61 38.76
CA LYS A 18 8.84 -13.09 37.39
C LYS A 18 7.61 -13.49 36.55
N ILE A 19 7.09 -14.70 36.73
CA ILE A 19 5.88 -15.17 36.05
C ILE A 19 4.68 -14.31 36.48
N GLU A 20 4.54 -14.04 37.78
CA GLU A 20 3.47 -13.19 38.31
C GLU A 20 3.55 -11.77 37.74
N GLU A 21 4.75 -11.16 37.74
CA GLU A 21 4.96 -9.84 37.13
C GLU A 21 4.57 -9.81 35.65
N LEU A 22 4.97 -10.83 34.87
CA LEU A 22 4.63 -10.91 33.45
C LEU A 22 3.12 -11.12 33.23
N GLN A 23 2.46 -11.90 34.09
CA GLN A 23 1.01 -12.09 34.04
C GLN A 23 0.26 -10.79 34.30
N GLU A 24 0.70 -9.99 35.27
CA GLU A 24 0.14 -8.66 35.52
C GLU A 24 0.35 -7.71 34.33
N GLN A 25 1.55 -7.72 33.74
CA GLN A 25 1.86 -6.93 32.55
C GLN A 25 0.97 -7.35 31.37
N MET A 26 0.77 -8.65 31.16
CA MET A 26 -0.15 -9.18 30.15
C MET A 26 -1.59 -8.74 30.40
N ALA A 27 -2.09 -8.86 31.63
CA ALA A 27 -3.45 -8.44 31.98
C ALA A 27 -3.64 -6.92 31.76
N LYS A 28 -2.63 -6.12 32.10
CA LYS A 28 -2.63 -4.67 31.86
C LYS A 28 -2.61 -4.33 30.37
N ALA A 29 -1.81 -5.03 29.58
CA ALA A 29 -1.75 -4.86 28.14
C ALA A 29 -3.09 -5.24 27.47
N GLU A 30 -3.69 -6.35 27.88
CA GLU A 30 -5.00 -6.78 27.38
C GLU A 30 -6.09 -5.77 27.75
N ARG A 31 -6.10 -5.28 28.99
CA ARG A 31 -7.04 -4.23 29.40
C ARG A 31 -6.91 -2.96 28.56
N LYS A 32 -5.67 -2.53 28.25
CA LYS A 32 -5.44 -1.37 27.36
C LYS A 32 -6.00 -1.63 25.96
N LYS A 33 -5.75 -2.82 25.39
CA LYS A 33 -6.27 -3.21 24.08
C LYS A 33 -7.80 -3.18 24.05
N GLN A 34 -8.46 -3.76 25.06
CA GLN A 34 -9.92 -3.70 25.19
C GLN A 34 -10.43 -2.27 25.34
N GLY A 35 -9.69 -1.42 26.06
CA GLY A 35 -10.00 0.01 26.19
C GLY A 35 -10.00 0.75 24.85
N VAL A 36 -9.03 0.48 23.96
CA VAL A 36 -8.99 1.07 22.61
C VAL A 36 -10.22 0.64 21.80
N ILE A 37 -10.55 -0.65 21.80
CA ILE A 37 -11.73 -1.17 21.07
C ILE A 37 -13.03 -0.53 21.58
N ALA A 38 -13.17 -0.42 22.91
CA ALA A 38 -14.33 0.21 23.53
C ALA A 38 -14.42 1.70 23.20
N PHE A 39 -13.28 2.39 23.17
CA PHE A 39 -13.20 3.81 22.81
C PHE A 39 -13.61 4.05 21.35
N ASP A 40 -13.10 3.25 20.41
CA ASP A 40 -13.49 3.33 18.99
C ASP A 40 -14.99 3.12 18.81
N LYS A 41 -15.55 2.11 19.49
CA LYS A 41 -17.00 1.88 19.46
C LYS A 41 -17.79 3.06 20.03
N ALA A 42 -17.31 3.67 21.11
CA ALA A 42 -17.94 4.84 21.70
C ALA A 42 -17.90 6.05 20.74
N LEU A 43 -16.80 6.26 20.02
CA LEU A 43 -16.69 7.32 19.01
C LEU A 43 -17.69 7.11 17.87
N VAL A 44 -17.82 5.88 17.34
CA VAL A 44 -18.78 5.57 16.28
C VAL A 44 -20.22 5.83 16.75
N ASN A 45 -20.56 5.42 17.98
CA ASN A 45 -21.89 5.64 18.53
C ASN A 45 -22.18 7.14 18.72
N LEU A 46 -21.20 7.91 19.21
CA LEU A 46 -21.34 9.36 19.37
C LEU A 46 -21.48 10.04 18.00
N ALA A 47 -20.68 9.66 17.02
CA ALA A 47 -20.81 10.18 15.66
C ALA A 47 -22.23 9.95 15.11
N ALA A 48 -22.79 8.75 15.30
CA ALA A 48 -24.16 8.45 14.90
C ALA A 48 -25.22 9.25 15.69
N GLU A 49 -25.04 9.45 17.00
CA GLU A 49 -25.97 10.20 17.85
C GLU A 49 -26.09 11.67 17.43
N TYR A 50 -24.97 12.27 17.03
CA TYR A 50 -24.89 13.68 16.64
C TYR A 50 -24.92 13.90 15.12
N GLU A 51 -25.20 12.85 14.34
CA GLU A 51 -25.21 12.89 12.86
C GLU A 51 -23.90 13.45 12.27
N MET A 52 -22.77 13.11 12.89
CA MET A 52 -21.44 13.54 12.49
C MET A 52 -20.72 12.48 11.68
N GLU A 53 -19.90 12.93 10.74
CA GLU A 53 -18.95 12.08 10.03
C GLU A 53 -17.60 12.04 10.75
N GLU A 54 -16.86 10.93 10.59
CA GLU A 54 -15.54 10.77 11.22
C GLU A 54 -14.53 11.84 10.77
N GLU A 55 -14.64 12.30 9.52
CA GLU A 55 -13.80 13.37 8.96
C GLU A 55 -13.96 14.69 9.70
N GLU A 56 -15.17 14.99 10.21
CA GLU A 56 -15.45 16.21 10.95
C GLU A 56 -14.77 16.18 12.33
N LEU A 57 -14.66 15.00 12.94
CA LEU A 57 -13.88 14.81 14.17
C LEU A 57 -12.39 15.06 13.91
N TYR A 58 -11.85 14.56 12.79
CA TYR A 58 -10.46 14.79 12.42
C TYR A 58 -10.18 16.28 12.15
N ALA A 59 -11.09 16.97 11.47
CA ALA A 59 -10.99 18.40 11.24
C ALA A 59 -11.05 19.19 12.56
N ALA A 60 -12.00 18.87 13.45
CA ALA A 60 -12.15 19.54 14.74
C ALA A 60 -10.92 19.37 15.66
N ARG A 61 -10.21 18.25 15.54
CA ARG A 61 -8.97 17.97 16.29
C ARG A 61 -7.70 18.29 15.51
N GLY A 62 -7.81 18.82 14.29
CA GLY A 62 -6.69 18.95 13.36
C GLY A 62 -5.51 19.69 13.97
N ASP A 63 -5.75 20.86 14.56
CA ASP A 63 -4.70 21.66 15.19
C ASP A 63 -4.01 20.91 16.34
N GLN A 64 -4.79 20.24 17.20
CA GLN A 64 -4.26 19.45 18.31
C GLN A 64 -3.41 18.27 17.82
N ILE A 65 -3.84 17.60 16.75
CA ILE A 65 -3.10 16.49 16.13
C ILE A 65 -1.78 17.02 15.55
N VAL A 66 -1.81 18.17 14.86
CA VAL A 66 -0.61 18.78 14.28
C VAL A 66 0.37 19.19 15.38
N ASP A 67 -0.09 19.90 16.41
CA ASP A 67 0.75 20.32 17.54
C ASP A 67 1.40 19.13 18.23
N TRP A 68 0.62 18.07 18.49
CA TRP A 68 1.13 16.83 19.06
C TRP A 68 2.19 16.17 18.17
N LEU A 69 1.97 16.08 16.85
CA LEU A 69 2.91 15.50 15.91
C LEU A 69 4.20 16.32 15.79
N VAL A 70 4.09 17.66 15.74
CA VAL A 70 5.24 18.57 15.65
C VAL A 70 6.13 18.41 16.88
N GLY A 71 5.54 18.29 18.07
CA GLY A 71 6.28 18.04 19.31
C GLY A 71 7.13 16.75 19.29
N GLN A 72 6.77 15.77 18.46
CA GLN A 72 7.53 14.51 18.33
C GLN A 72 8.67 14.58 17.30
N LEU A 73 8.76 15.64 16.48
CA LEU A 73 9.71 15.68 15.36
C LEU A 73 11.18 15.77 15.80
N GLY A 74 11.45 16.33 16.99
CA GLY A 74 12.80 16.42 17.57
C GLY A 74 13.22 15.22 18.42
N ASN A 75 12.35 14.22 18.59
CA ASN A 75 12.63 13.05 19.42
C ASN A 75 13.52 12.04 18.68
N GLU A 76 14.66 11.68 19.26
CA GLU A 76 15.59 10.67 18.70
C GLU A 76 14.98 9.26 18.75
N ASP A 77 14.19 8.96 19.78
CA ASP A 77 13.40 7.73 19.92
C ASP A 77 11.96 7.92 19.43
N ALA A 78 11.80 8.64 18.32
CA ALA A 78 10.48 8.87 17.74
C ALA A 78 9.83 7.53 17.32
N PRO A 79 8.54 7.31 17.64
CA PRO A 79 7.80 6.13 17.21
C PRO A 79 7.78 5.94 15.68
N ASP A 80 7.58 4.70 15.23
CA ASP A 80 7.59 4.31 13.81
C ASP A 80 6.68 5.14 12.92
N TYR A 81 5.51 5.56 13.44
CA TYR A 81 4.57 6.38 12.69
C TYR A 81 5.14 7.77 12.38
N VAL A 82 5.95 8.36 13.28
CA VAL A 82 6.61 9.67 13.07
C VAL A 82 7.64 9.55 11.96
N ARG A 83 8.46 8.49 11.98
CA ARG A 83 9.46 8.22 10.93
C ARG A 83 8.79 8.00 9.57
N SER A 84 7.70 7.23 9.56
CA SER A 84 6.89 6.99 8.37
C SER A 84 6.26 8.27 7.82
N LEU A 85 5.75 9.13 8.70
CA LEU A 85 5.17 10.42 8.35
C LEU A 85 6.22 11.35 7.73
N LYS A 86 7.39 11.52 8.37
CA LYS A 86 8.51 12.30 7.82
C LYS A 86 8.88 11.85 6.40
N ALA A 87 8.98 10.54 6.18
CA ALA A 87 9.30 9.98 4.87
C ALA A 87 8.22 10.25 3.81
N ARG A 88 6.93 10.14 4.18
CA ARG A 88 5.81 10.42 3.27
C ARG A 88 5.72 11.90 2.91
N VAL A 89 5.86 12.79 3.90
CA VAL A 89 5.85 14.25 3.68
C VAL A 89 7.03 14.67 2.79
N ALA A 90 8.25 14.17 3.05
CA ALA A 90 9.41 14.47 2.21
C ALA A 90 9.20 14.01 0.75
N ARG A 91 8.55 12.86 0.52
CA ARG A 91 8.21 12.38 -0.83
C ARG A 91 7.14 13.25 -1.50
N ALA A 92 6.13 13.70 -0.76
CA ALA A 92 5.09 14.59 -1.27
C ALA A 92 5.69 15.95 -1.69
N LEU A 93 6.48 16.57 -0.82
CA LEU A 93 7.17 17.84 -1.12
C LEU A 93 8.11 17.74 -2.32
N LYS A 94 8.84 16.62 -2.45
CA LYS A 94 9.68 16.37 -3.62
C LYS A 94 8.85 16.28 -4.91
N ARG A 95 7.66 15.67 -4.86
CA ARG A 95 6.74 15.57 -6.01
C ARG A 95 6.12 16.90 -6.38
N GLU A 96 5.82 17.77 -5.42
CA GLU A 96 5.26 19.10 -5.66
C GLU A 96 6.29 20.10 -6.18
N GLY A 97 7.53 20.02 -5.68
CA GLY A 97 8.65 20.85 -6.16
C GLY A 97 9.17 20.45 -7.54
N GLU A 98 8.86 19.23 -7.98
CA GLU A 98 9.10 18.77 -9.35
C GLU A 98 7.99 19.34 -10.25
N SER A 99 8.18 20.60 -10.70
CA SER A 99 7.36 21.23 -11.75
C SER A 99 7.00 20.20 -12.83
N PRO A 100 5.77 20.18 -13.40
CA PRO A 100 5.32 19.13 -14.33
C PRO A 100 6.04 19.25 -15.68
N ARG A 101 7.34 18.96 -15.68
CA ARG A 101 8.22 18.88 -16.84
C ARG A 101 8.88 17.51 -16.78
N ARG A 102 8.27 16.60 -17.55
CA ARG A 102 8.72 15.24 -17.92
C ARG A 102 8.28 14.07 -17.02
N THR A 103 6.97 13.92 -16.84
CA THR A 103 6.37 12.57 -16.68
C THR A 103 5.60 12.09 -17.91
N THR A 104 5.75 12.74 -19.07
CA THR A 104 5.24 12.18 -20.35
C THR A 104 6.12 11.07 -20.94
N ARG A 105 7.11 10.50 -20.22
CA ARG A 105 7.96 9.45 -20.81
C ARG A 105 8.36 8.23 -19.96
N ARG A 106 7.79 7.99 -18.78
CA ARG A 106 8.17 6.76 -18.03
C ARG A 106 7.15 6.12 -17.08
N ALA A 107 5.86 6.37 -17.26
CA ALA A 107 4.81 5.70 -16.49
C ALA A 107 3.61 5.27 -17.35
N ALA A 108 3.86 4.72 -18.55
CA ALA A 108 2.82 4.09 -19.36
C ALA A 108 3.37 2.82 -20.03
N SER A 109 3.72 1.82 -19.23
CA SER A 109 3.93 0.46 -19.73
C SER A 109 3.68 -0.56 -18.63
N ALA A 110 2.45 -0.55 -18.13
CA ALA A 110 1.81 -1.72 -17.53
C ALA A 110 0.29 -1.61 -17.77
N LYS A 111 -0.09 -1.38 -19.02
CA LYS A 111 -1.38 -1.89 -19.53
C LYS A 111 -1.13 -3.35 -19.93
N PRO A 112 -2.08 -4.28 -19.74
CA PRO A 112 -2.00 -5.59 -20.39
C PRO A 112 -1.75 -5.32 -21.87
N ALA A 113 -0.71 -5.94 -22.44
CA ALA A 113 -0.33 -5.69 -23.81
C ALA A 113 -1.56 -5.93 -24.71
N GLU A 114 -2.13 -4.85 -25.27
CA GLU A 114 -3.09 -4.96 -26.35
C GLU A 114 -2.46 -5.88 -27.40
N PRO A 115 -3.14 -6.98 -27.77
CA PRO A 115 -2.51 -8.05 -28.52
C PRO A 115 -2.05 -7.49 -29.86
N LYS A 116 -0.75 -7.28 -30.01
CA LYS A 116 -0.19 -6.71 -31.24
C LYS A 116 -0.07 -7.84 -32.24
N LEU A 117 -0.35 -7.58 -33.53
CA LEU A 117 -0.03 -8.53 -34.59
C LEU A 117 1.44 -8.99 -34.44
N GLU A 118 1.75 -10.24 -34.68
CA GLU A 118 3.13 -10.72 -34.65
C GLU A 118 3.89 -10.28 -35.90
N THR A 119 5.22 -10.38 -35.88
CA THR A 119 6.02 -10.22 -37.11
C THR A 119 5.86 -11.46 -37.99
N GLY A 120 5.69 -11.26 -39.29
CA GLY A 120 5.42 -12.35 -40.24
C GLY A 120 4.67 -11.89 -41.47
N HIS A 121 4.29 -12.84 -42.33
CA HIS A 121 3.51 -12.59 -43.53
C HIS A 121 2.02 -12.77 -43.22
N TYR A 122 1.20 -11.86 -43.73
CA TYR A 122 -0.24 -11.89 -43.60
C TYR A 122 -0.88 -11.91 -44.97
N ARG A 123 -1.82 -12.83 -45.20
CA ARG A 123 -2.57 -12.88 -46.45
C ARG A 123 -4.05 -12.63 -46.18
N ASN A 124 -4.58 -11.58 -46.79
CA ASN A 124 -5.99 -11.28 -46.68
C ASN A 124 -6.80 -12.29 -47.54
N PRO A 125 -7.74 -13.06 -46.97
CA PRO A 125 -8.53 -14.06 -47.70
C PRO A 125 -9.54 -13.44 -48.68
N TYR A 126 -9.91 -12.17 -48.49
CA TYR A 126 -10.89 -11.46 -49.32
C TYR A 126 -10.25 -10.81 -50.55
N THR A 127 -8.98 -10.44 -50.47
CA THR A 127 -8.26 -9.76 -51.57
C THR A 127 -7.06 -10.55 -52.09
N ASN A 128 -6.71 -11.67 -51.46
CA ASN A 128 -5.52 -12.48 -51.72
C ASN A 128 -4.17 -11.73 -51.65
N ALA A 129 -4.16 -10.47 -51.23
CA ALA A 129 -2.95 -9.68 -51.05
C ALA A 129 -2.13 -10.23 -49.87
N THR A 130 -0.82 -10.35 -50.05
CA THR A 130 0.12 -10.82 -49.02
C THR A 130 1.06 -9.68 -48.62
N ILE A 131 1.22 -9.45 -47.31
CA ILE A 131 1.99 -8.34 -46.75
C ILE A 131 2.90 -8.82 -45.63
N GLU A 132 4.14 -8.36 -45.64
CA GLU A 132 5.12 -8.68 -44.61
C GLU A 132 5.17 -7.61 -43.52
N LYS A 133 5.04 -8.03 -42.26
CA LYS A 133 5.27 -7.21 -41.08
C LYS A 133 6.64 -7.52 -40.47
N LYS A 134 7.59 -6.60 -40.66
CA LYS A 134 8.96 -6.69 -40.09
C LYS A 134 9.12 -6.10 -38.69
N LYS A 135 8.68 -4.86 -38.48
CA LYS A 135 8.87 -4.15 -37.18
C LYS A 135 7.68 -3.26 -36.81
N ARG A 136 7.12 -2.55 -37.80
CA ARG A 136 5.86 -1.79 -37.69
C ARG A 136 4.86 -2.37 -38.67
N ASN A 137 3.57 -2.25 -38.36
CA ASN A 137 2.51 -2.63 -39.29
C ASN A 137 2.60 -1.74 -40.53
N PRO A 138 2.68 -2.31 -41.74
CA PRO A 138 2.50 -1.54 -42.97
C PRO A 138 1.11 -0.89 -42.99
N LYS A 139 0.96 0.23 -43.72
CA LYS A 139 -0.31 0.99 -43.77
C LYS A 139 -1.51 0.11 -44.13
N GLN A 140 -1.32 -0.78 -45.09
CA GLN A 140 -2.37 -1.67 -45.58
C GLN A 140 -2.74 -2.78 -44.57
N LEU A 141 -1.79 -3.21 -43.71
CA LEU A 141 -2.09 -4.12 -42.61
C LEU A 141 -2.88 -3.40 -41.49
N ASN A 142 -2.59 -2.12 -41.23
CA ASN A 142 -3.42 -1.31 -40.32
C ASN A 142 -4.83 -1.09 -40.85
N GLN A 143 -4.97 -0.92 -42.17
CA GLN A 143 -6.26 -0.80 -42.82
C GLN A 143 -7.09 -2.08 -42.63
N TRP A 144 -6.51 -3.27 -42.82
CA TRP A 144 -7.21 -4.53 -42.55
C TRP A 144 -7.63 -4.67 -41.09
N VAL A 145 -6.78 -4.26 -40.15
CA VAL A 145 -7.11 -4.27 -38.71
C VAL A 145 -8.28 -3.33 -38.41
N ALA A 146 -8.32 -2.15 -39.04
CA ALA A 146 -9.42 -1.21 -38.87
C ALA A 146 -10.73 -1.72 -39.48
N GLU A 147 -10.67 -2.41 -40.63
CA GLU A 147 -11.84 -2.89 -41.36
C GLU A 147 -12.41 -4.21 -40.82
N HIS A 148 -11.56 -5.13 -40.37
CA HIS A 148 -11.95 -6.50 -40.02
C HIS A 148 -11.73 -6.86 -38.55
N GLY A 149 -11.13 -5.95 -37.78
CA GLY A 149 -10.76 -6.18 -36.39
C GLY A 149 -9.44 -6.94 -36.24
N LEU A 150 -8.76 -6.69 -35.12
CA LEU A 150 -7.41 -7.18 -34.87
C LEU A 150 -7.32 -8.71 -34.73
N GLU A 151 -8.28 -9.34 -34.04
CA GLU A 151 -8.31 -10.79 -33.81
C GLU A 151 -8.46 -11.56 -35.12
N LYS A 152 -9.26 -11.02 -36.05
CA LYS A 152 -9.49 -11.63 -37.35
C LYS A 152 -8.25 -11.53 -38.24
N VAL A 153 -7.54 -10.40 -38.21
CA VAL A 153 -6.29 -10.24 -38.98
C VAL A 153 -5.15 -11.05 -38.39
N GLN A 154 -5.15 -11.33 -37.08
CA GLN A 154 -4.16 -12.21 -36.45
C GLN A 154 -4.18 -13.63 -37.02
N SER A 155 -5.36 -14.19 -37.31
CA SER A 155 -5.50 -15.54 -37.86
C SER A 155 -5.13 -15.65 -39.35
N TRP A 156 -4.81 -14.52 -40.01
CA TRP A 156 -4.40 -14.48 -41.43
C TRP A 156 -2.89 -14.57 -41.64
N LYS A 157 -2.14 -14.78 -40.55
CA LYS A 157 -0.70 -15.03 -40.61
C LYS A 157 -0.46 -16.35 -41.34
N ILE A 158 0.46 -16.34 -42.30
CA ILE A 158 0.97 -17.52 -43.00
C ILE A 158 2.39 -17.82 -42.51
#